data_AF-A0A7W0NL21-F1
#
_entry.id   AF-A0A7W0NL21-F1
#
_cell.length_a   1.000
_cell.length_b   1.000
_cell.length_c   1.000
_cell.angle_alpha   90.00
_cell.angle_beta   90.00
_cell.angle_gamma   90.00
#
_symmetry.space_group_name_H-M   'P 1'
#
loop_
_entity.id
_entity.type
_entity.pdbx_description
1 polymer ?
#
loop_
_entity_poly.entity_id
_entity_poly.type
_entity_poly.pdbx_seq_one_letter_code
_entity_poly.pdbx_strand_id
1 'polypeptide(L)'
;MTAHDPGCERCEELLQGYLDRDLAPDEVVVAEGHLDGCDYCRRRYRFEETLRRYIRTSASERMPAGLLAKLTELRDRAPEEAL
;
A
#
# COMPACT_ATOMS: atom_id res chain seq x y z
N MET A 1 2.53 -19.76 20.85
CA MET A 1 2.03 -18.38 20.92
C MET A 1 3.16 -17.52 21.46
N THR A 2 3.84 -16.76 20.59
CA THR A 2 4.91 -15.85 20.99
C THR A 2 4.34 -14.74 21.86
N ALA A 3 4.99 -14.46 22.99
CA ALA A 3 4.56 -13.43 23.94
C ALA A 3 4.35 -12.09 23.21
N HIS A 4 3.14 -11.56 23.31
CA HIS A 4 2.78 -10.24 22.80
C HIS A 4 3.24 -9.21 23.83
N ASP A 5 4.13 -8.30 23.42
CA ASP A 5 4.59 -7.21 24.28
C ASP A 5 3.48 -6.15 24.41
N PRO A 6 3.29 -5.51 25.58
CA PRO A 6 2.22 -4.52 25.82
C PRO A 6 2.19 -3.30 24.89
N GLY A 7 3.20 -3.08 24.02
CA GLY A 7 3.13 -2.06 22.95
C GLY A 7 2.69 -2.57 21.57
N CYS A 8 2.52 -3.88 21.40
CA CYS A 8 2.29 -4.47 20.07
C CYS A 8 0.92 -4.13 19.50
N GLU A 9 -0.16 -4.13 20.30
CA GLU A 9 -1.51 -3.79 19.83
C GLU A 9 -1.55 -2.40 19.18
N ARG A 10 -1.00 -1.40 19.87
CA ARG A 10 -0.92 -0.04 19.35
C ARG A 10 -0.03 0.05 18.11
N CYS A 11 1.08 -0.69 18.08
CA CYS A 11 1.93 -0.74 16.90
C CYS A 11 1.21 -1.38 15.70
N GLU A 12 0.39 -2.41 15.90
CA GLU A 12 -0.40 -3.06 14.86
C GLU A 12 -1.48 -2.12 14.29
N GLU A 13 -2.11 -1.29 15.13
CA GLU A 13 -3.04 -0.24 14.68
C GLU A 13 -2.36 0.80 13.78
N LEU A 14 -1.16 1.25 14.17
CA LEU A 14 -0.40 2.28 13.46
C LEU A 14 0.30 1.76 12.20
N LEU A 15 0.51 0.43 12.10
CA LEU A 15 1.39 -0.17 11.09
C LEU A 15 0.98 0.16 9.64
N GLN A 16 -0.33 0.16 9.35
CA GLN A 16 -0.80 0.50 8.00
C GLN A 16 -0.50 1.95 7.63
N GLY A 17 -0.88 2.90 8.49
CA GLY A 17 -0.59 4.32 8.28
C GLY A 17 0.91 4.57 8.17
N TYR A 18 1.72 3.86 8.96
CA TYR A 18 3.19 3.96 8.89
C TYR A 18 3.73 3.49 7.54
N LEU A 19 3.24 2.37 7.01
CA LEU A 19 3.61 1.85 5.68
C LEU A 19 3.11 2.74 4.54
N ASP A 20 1.97 3.40 4.71
CA ASP A 20 1.36 4.32 3.76
C ASP A 20 1.93 5.76 3.84
N ARG A 21 2.75 6.04 4.87
CA ARG A 21 3.29 7.37 5.20
C ARG A 21 2.19 8.42 5.44
N ASP A 22 1.12 7.99 6.10
CA ASP A 22 -0.08 8.79 6.39
C ASP A 22 -0.32 8.99 7.90
N LEU A 23 0.72 8.79 8.71
CA LEU A 23 0.68 9.06 10.15
C LEU A 23 1.08 10.49 10.48
N ALA A 24 0.55 11.00 11.58
CA ALA A 24 1.04 12.22 12.18
C ALA A 24 2.48 12.02 12.72
N PRO A 25 3.31 13.09 12.80
CA PRO A 25 4.71 12.97 13.21
C PRO A 25 4.93 12.33 14.60
N ASP A 26 4.02 12.58 15.54
CA ASP A 26 4.04 11.97 16.87
C ASP A 26 3.73 10.47 16.83
N GLU A 27 2.80 10.04 15.97
CA GLU A 27 2.46 8.63 15.78
C GLU A 27 3.59 7.86 15.08
N VAL A 28 4.30 8.51 14.15
CA VAL A 28 5.52 7.94 13.53
C VAL A 28 6.55 7.60 14.60
N VAL A 29 6.84 8.52 15.52
CA VAL A 29 7.80 8.29 16.61
C VAL A 29 7.37 7.13 17.51
N VAL A 30 6.07 7.00 17.80
CA VAL A 30 5.54 5.88 18.59
C VAL A 30 5.73 4.55 17.86
N ALA A 31 5.43 4.49 16.57
CA ALA A 31 5.61 3.29 15.76
C ALA A 31 7.10 2.90 15.65
N GLU A 32 7.97 3.86 15.33
CA GLU A 32 9.43 3.64 15.23
C GLU A 32 10.02 3.12 16.54
N GLY A 33 9.67 3.76 17.67
CA GLY A 33 10.15 3.34 18.99
C GLY A 33 9.81 1.89 19.33
N HIS A 34 8.60 1.43 18.97
CA HIS A 34 8.22 0.04 19.19
C HIS A 34 8.87 -0.91 18.18
N LEU A 35 8.93 -0.54 16.90
CA LEU A 35 9.61 -1.33 15.86
C LEU A 35 11.10 -1.52 16.15
N ASP A 36 11.72 -0.58 16.87
CA ASP A 36 13.11 -0.68 17.30
C ASP A 36 13.33 -1.70 18.41
N GLY A 37 12.38 -1.85 19.34
CA GLY A 37 12.48 -2.75 20.48
C GLY A 37 11.84 -4.14 20.28
N CYS A 38 10.94 -4.31 19.31
CA CYS A 38 10.09 -5.50 19.20
C CYS A 38 10.35 -6.34 17.94
N ASP A 39 10.96 -7.51 18.12
CA ASP A 39 11.22 -8.48 17.02
C ASP A 39 9.95 -9.03 16.37
N TYR A 40 8.84 -9.09 17.09
CA TYR A 40 7.56 -9.54 16.53
C TYR A 40 7.00 -8.50 15.54
N CYS A 41 6.84 -7.25 15.98
CA CYS A 41 6.35 -6.17 15.13
C CYS A 41 7.30 -5.88 13.96
N ARG A 42 8.63 -5.96 14.17
CA ARG A 42 9.61 -5.81 13.10
C ARG A 42 9.48 -6.87 12.01
N ARG A 43 9.19 -8.12 12.37
CA ARG A 43 8.93 -9.20 11.40
C ARG A 43 7.66 -8.96 10.60
N ARG A 44 6.59 -8.49 11.26
CA ARG A 44 5.33 -8.13 10.58
C ARG A 44 5.52 -6.98 9.59
N TYR A 45 6.19 -5.91 10.01
CA TYR A 45 6.53 -4.79 9.15
C TYR A 45 7.27 -5.25 7.88
N ARG A 46 8.33 -6.06 8.03
CA ARG A 46 9.10 -6.58 6.88
C ARG A 46 8.26 -7.46 5.96
N PHE A 47 7.39 -8.29 6.53
CA PHE A 47 6.47 -9.12 5.74
C PHE A 47 5.54 -8.25 4.88
N GLU A 48 4.90 -7.25 5.48
CA GLU A 48 3.96 -6.38 4.77
C GLU A 48 4.66 -5.48 3.74
N GLU A 49 5.84 -4.93 4.06
CA GLU A 49 6.66 -4.19 3.12
C GLU A 49 7.01 -5.04 1.89
N THR A 50 7.45 -6.28 2.12
CA THR A 50 7.78 -7.22 1.04
C THR A 50 6.55 -7.59 0.21
N LEU A 51 5.41 -7.83 0.86
CA LEU A 51 4.15 -8.13 0.19
C LEU A 51 3.68 -6.98 -0.69
N ARG A 52 3.72 -5.73 -0.19
CA ARG A 52 3.36 -4.52 -0.94
C ARG A 52 4.24 -4.36 -2.19
N ARG A 53 5.54 -4.66 -2.08
CA ARG A 53 6.44 -4.69 -3.24
C ARG A 53 6.03 -5.74 -4.27
N TYR A 54 5.72 -6.96 -3.81
CA TYR A 54 5.31 -8.05 -4.69
C TYR A 54 4.00 -7.73 -5.42
N ILE A 55 2.98 -7.25 -4.70
CA ILE A 55 1.69 -6.85 -5.29
C ILE A 55 1.92 -5.80 -6.39
N ARG A 56 2.75 -4.78 -6.14
CA ARG A 56 3.04 -3.75 -7.12
C ARG A 56 3.63 -4.30 -8.42
N THR A 57 4.52 -5.30 -8.31
CA THR A 57 5.14 -5.94 -9.48
C THR A 57 4.22 -6.93 -10.19
N SER A 58 3.31 -7.59 -9.47
CA SER A 58 2.39 -8.58 -10.05
C SER A 58 1.15 -7.93 -10.66
N ALA A 59 0.68 -6.82 -10.09
CA ALA A 59 -0.50 -6.09 -10.56
C ALA A 59 -0.18 -5.10 -11.69
N SER A 60 1.08 -4.99 -12.13
CA SER A 60 1.45 -4.16 -13.27
C SER A 60 1.28 -4.92 -14.58
N GLU A 61 0.08 -4.87 -15.16
CA GLU A 61 -0.15 -5.32 -16.53
C GLU A 61 0.18 -4.19 -17.51
N ARG A 62 0.95 -4.48 -18.57
CA ARG A 62 1.19 -3.50 -19.62
C ARG A 62 -0.10 -3.29 -20.41
N MET A 63 -0.34 -2.04 -20.82
CA MET A 63 -1.41 -1.72 -21.76
C MET A 63 -1.27 -2.61 -23.02
N PRO A 64 -2.30 -3.39 -23.37
CA PRO A 64 -2.29 -4.19 -24.59
C PRO A 64 -2.03 -3.33 -25.82
N ALA A 65 -1.27 -3.85 -26.78
CA ALA A 65 -1.04 -3.16 -28.04
C ALA A 65 -2.37 -2.85 -28.73
N GLY A 66 -2.56 -1.60 -29.15
CA GLY A 66 -3.79 -1.15 -29.81
C GLY A 66 -4.91 -0.69 -28.86
N LEU A 67 -4.82 -0.89 -27.54
CA LEU A 67 -5.85 -0.41 -26.61
C LEU A 67 -5.98 1.13 -26.66
N LEU A 68 -4.86 1.86 -26.71
CA LEU A 68 -4.89 3.34 -26.85
C LEU A 68 -5.55 3.80 -28.15
N ALA A 69 -5.29 3.08 -29.25
CA ALA A 69 -5.93 3.37 -30.54
C ALA A 69 -7.44 3.14 -30.45
N LYS A 70 -7.87 2.05 -29.81
CA LYS A 70 -9.29 1.76 -29.61
C LYS A 70 -10.00 2.78 -28.70
N LEU A 71 -9.33 3.20 -27.62
CA LEU A 71 -9.83 4.25 -26.72
C LEU A 71 -9.98 5.59 -27.45
N THR A 72 -9.03 5.93 -28.32
CA THR A 72 -9.08 7.15 -29.15
C THR A 72 -10.24 7.09 -30.14
N GLU A 73 -10.39 5.98 -30.88
CA GLU A 73 -11.52 5.75 -31.78
C GLU A 73 -12.87 5.90 -31.06
N LEU A 74 -13.02 5.32 -29.87
CA LEU A 74 -14.26 5.39 -29.09
C LEU A 74 -14.55 6.80 -28.56
N ARG A 75 -13.52 7.55 -28.13
CA ARG A 75 -13.68 8.94 -27.71
C ARG A 75 -14.12 9.82 -28.87
N ASP A 76 -13.49 9.66 -30.03
CA ASP A 76 -13.75 10.49 -31.20
C ASP A 76 -15.09 10.11 -31.88
N ARG A 77 -15.65 8.94 -31.52
CA ARG A 77 -16.94 8.43 -31.98
C ARG A 77 -18.09 8.68 -30.97
N ALA A 78 -17.82 9.20 -29.78
CA ALA A 78 -18.87 9.68 -28.87
C ALA A 78 -19.43 11.02 -29.42
N PRO A 79 -20.74 11.16 -29.64
CA PRO A 79 -21.22 11.50 -30.98
C PRO A 79 -21.79 12.92 -31.12
N GLU A 80 -21.81 13.38 -32.38
CA GLU A 80 -22.78 14.31 -32.99
C GLU A 80 -24.27 13.91 -32.82
N GLU A 81 -24.60 12.88 -32.02
CA GLU A 81 -25.96 12.43 -31.67
C GLU A 81 -26.57 13.25 -30.51
N ALA A 82 -25.92 14.37 -30.14
CA ALA A 82 -26.42 15.34 -29.15
C ALA A 82 -27.10 16.58 -29.79
N LEU A 83 -27.49 16.51 -31.08
CA LEU A 83 -28.24 17.55 -31.79
C LEU A 83 -29.50 16.99 -32.47
#